data_AF-A0A847HMR8-F1
#
_entry.id   AF-A0A847HMR8-F1
#
_cell.length_a   1.000
_cell.length_b   1.000
_cell.length_c   1.000
_cell.angle_alpha   90.00
_cell.angle_beta   90.00
_cell.angle_gamma   90.00
#
_symmetry.space_group_name_H-M   'P 1'
#
loop_
_entity.id
_entity.type
_entity.pdbx_description
1 polymer ?
#
loop_
_entity_poly.entity_id
_entity_poly.type
_entity_poly.pdbx_seq_one_letter_code
_entity_poly.pdbx_strand_id
1 'polypeptide(L)'
;MNWLMDNMEGIAFGFVAISVFGAFAWLFYSEKKRIDTIKAMAEPMGFTYNRRDEKSIAFLKEFSLYCDGDDHQFNNVIDGTRNGVKVLMGEYDVIHGKRSNNRMHRPQTICVIEDAELA
;
A
#
# COMPACT_ATOMS: atom_id res chain seq x y z
N MET A 1 -6.24 -49.13 -18.71
CA MET A 1 -5.59 -47.82 -18.94
C MET A 1 -6.35 -46.78 -18.16
N ASN A 2 -5.69 -46.09 -17.23
CA ASN A 2 -6.31 -45.10 -16.36
C ASN A 2 -6.49 -43.80 -17.13
N TRP A 3 -7.71 -43.53 -17.60
CA TRP A 3 -8.12 -42.28 -18.26
C TRP A 3 -7.64 -41.01 -17.52
N LEU A 4 -7.52 -41.09 -16.20
CA LEU A 4 -7.03 -40.02 -15.33
C LEU A 4 -5.53 -39.74 -15.53
N MET A 5 -4.72 -40.77 -15.79
CA MET A 5 -3.30 -40.63 -16.14
C MET A 5 -3.13 -40.04 -17.55
N ASP A 6 -3.98 -40.46 -18.49
CA ASP A 6 -3.94 -40.02 -19.90
C ASP A 6 -4.32 -38.54 -20.06
N ASN A 7 -5.08 -37.97 -19.11
CA ASN A 7 -5.50 -36.56 -19.10
C ASN A 7 -4.81 -35.74 -17.99
N MET A 8 -3.85 -36.32 -17.27
CA MET A 8 -3.23 -35.72 -16.09
C MET A 8 -2.54 -34.38 -16.41
N GLU A 9 -1.95 -34.25 -17.59
CA GLU A 9 -1.31 -33.00 -18.04
C GLU A 9 -2.32 -31.87 -18.22
N GLY A 10 -3.47 -32.15 -18.85
CA GLY A 10 -4.54 -31.17 -19.04
C GLY A 10 -5.18 -30.75 -17.72
N ILE A 11 -5.37 -31.69 -16.80
CA ILE A 11 -5.88 -31.43 -15.46
C ILE A 11 -4.88 -30.58 -14.65
N ALA A 12 -3.59 -30.94 -14.68
CA ALA A 12 -2.54 -30.20 -14.00
C ALA A 12 -2.42 -28.76 -14.54
N PHE A 13 -2.45 -28.60 -15.86
CA PHE A 13 -2.44 -27.28 -16.49
C PHE A 13 -3.66 -26.43 -16.08
N GLY A 14 -4.87 -27.01 -16.13
CA GLY A 14 -6.09 -26.32 -15.70
C GLY A 14 -6.04 -25.87 -14.24
N PHE A 15 -5.53 -26.73 -13.35
CA PHE A 15 -5.38 -26.39 -11.94
C PHE A 15 -4.37 -25.27 -11.71
N VAL A 16 -3.22 -25.30 -12.39
CA VAL A 16 -2.21 -24.23 -12.33
C VAL A 16 -2.79 -22.91 -12.85
N ALA A 17 -3.51 -22.93 -13.97
CA ALA A 17 -4.13 -21.73 -14.52
C ALA A 17 -5.12 -21.11 -13.51
N ILE A 18 -6.06 -21.92 -12.98
CA ILE A 18 -7.07 -21.43 -12.02
C ILE A 18 -6.42 -20.90 -10.75
N SER A 19 -5.41 -21.58 -10.22
CA SER A 19 -4.71 -21.14 -9.01
C SER A 19 -3.94 -19.83 -9.21
N VAL A 20 -3.26 -19.67 -10.35
CA VAL A 20 -2.55 -18.42 -10.68
C VAL A 20 -3.54 -17.27 -10.87
N PHE A 21 -4.58 -17.43 -11.68
CA PHE A 21 -5.59 -16.38 -11.88
C PHE A 21 -6.35 -16.07 -10.59
N GLY A 22 -6.68 -17.08 -9.79
CA GLY A 22 -7.31 -16.92 -8.49
C GLY A 22 -6.45 -16.13 -7.50
N ALA A 23 -5.14 -16.41 -7.45
CA ALA A 23 -4.20 -15.68 -6.61
C ALA A 23 -4.10 -14.20 -7.02
N PHE A 24 -3.97 -13.91 -8.32
CA PHE A 24 -3.96 -12.53 -8.80
C PHE A 24 -5.27 -11.80 -8.51
N ALA A 25 -6.41 -12.43 -8.79
CA ALA A 25 -7.72 -11.86 -8.51
C ALA A 25 -7.89 -11.53 -7.01
N TRP A 26 -7.45 -12.42 -6.12
CA TRP A 26 -7.46 -12.20 -4.68
C TRP A 26 -6.59 -11.01 -4.27
N LEU A 27 -5.36 -10.91 -4.78
CA LEU A 27 -4.46 -9.79 -4.48
C LEU A 27 -5.08 -8.45 -4.87
N PHE A 28 -5.58 -8.32 -6.11
CA PHE A 28 -6.23 -7.08 -6.56
C PHE A 28 -7.49 -6.76 -5.75
N TYR A 29 -8.29 -7.76 -5.40
CA TYR A 29 -9.48 -7.57 -4.59
C TYR A 29 -9.16 -7.12 -3.17
N SER A 30 -8.15 -7.72 -2.54
CA SER A 30 -7.71 -7.35 -1.19
C SER A 30 -7.19 -5.90 -1.13
N GLU A 31 -6.41 -5.48 -2.13
CA GLU A 31 -5.89 -4.12 -2.23
C GLU A 31 -7.03 -3.11 -2.38
N LYS A 32 -7.99 -3.42 -3.28
CA LYS A 32 -9.17 -2.59 -3.50
C LYS A 32 -10.00 -2.45 -2.22
N LYS A 33 -10.26 -3.56 -1.53
CA LYS A 33 -11.03 -3.55 -0.27
C LYS A 33 -10.33 -2.73 0.81
N ARG A 34 -9.00 -2.78 0.90
CA ARG A 34 -8.21 -1.94 1.82
C ARG A 34 -8.42 -0.46 1.52
N ILE A 35 -8.24 -0.05 0.26
CA ILE A 35 -8.41 1.34 -0.19
C ILE A 35 -9.83 1.84 0.07
N ASP A 36 -10.85 1.06 -0.29
CA ASP A 36 -12.25 1.44 -0.13
C ASP A 36 -12.61 1.61 1.36
N THR A 37 -12.04 0.77 2.23
CA THR A 37 -12.21 0.88 3.69
C THR A 37 -11.57 2.17 4.23
N ILE A 38 -10.33 2.47 3.83
CA ILE A 38 -9.61 3.69 4.25
C ILE A 38 -10.39 4.94 3.83
N LYS A 39 -10.90 4.98 2.59
CA LYS A 39 -11.75 6.07 2.10
C LYS A 39 -13.03 6.24 2.91
N ALA A 40 -13.73 5.13 3.15
CA ALA A 40 -14.98 5.12 3.92
C ALA A 40 -14.77 5.54 5.38
N MET A 41 -13.59 5.31 5.95
CA MET A 41 -13.23 5.77 7.29
C MET A 41 -12.84 7.25 7.32
N ALA A 42 -12.13 7.74 6.30
CA ALA A 42 -11.63 9.11 6.26
C ALA A 42 -12.77 10.15 6.31
N GLU A 43 -13.82 9.95 5.52
CA GLU A 43 -14.92 10.92 5.35
C GLU A 43 -15.70 11.20 6.66
N PRO A 44 -16.21 10.20 7.42
CA PRO A 44 -16.85 10.43 8.71
C PRO A 44 -15.91 11.03 9.78
N MET A 45 -14.61 10.80 9.65
CA MET A 45 -13.62 11.35 10.57
C MET A 45 -13.26 12.80 10.25
N GLY A 46 -13.72 13.34 9.11
CA GLY A 46 -13.45 14.70 8.64
C GLY A 46 -12.10 14.83 7.94
N PHE A 47 -11.54 13.72 7.47
CA PHE A 47 -10.26 13.68 6.78
C PHE A 47 -10.44 13.45 5.28
N THR A 48 -9.46 13.91 4.51
CA THR A 48 -9.42 13.74 3.05
C THR A 48 -8.50 12.60 2.69
N TYR A 49 -8.99 11.69 1.84
CA TYR A 49 -8.17 10.61 1.30
C TYR A 49 -7.44 11.07 0.03
N ASN A 50 -6.15 10.77 -0.06
CA ASN A 50 -5.34 10.89 -1.25
C ASN A 50 -4.63 9.56 -1.56
N ARG A 51 -4.70 9.11 -2.82
CA ARG A 51 -4.04 7.86 -3.23
C ARG A 51 -2.52 7.95 -3.12
N ARG A 52 -1.94 9.10 -3.44
CA ARG A 52 -0.50 9.34 -3.36
C ARG A 52 -0.23 10.80 -3.04
N ASP A 53 0.62 11.04 -2.05
CA ASP A 53 1.00 12.40 -1.65
C ASP A 53 2.50 12.62 -1.73
N GLU A 54 2.94 13.26 -2.81
CA GLU A 54 4.35 13.58 -3.05
C GLU A 54 4.84 14.75 -2.20
N LYS A 55 3.94 15.64 -1.73
CA LYS A 55 4.34 16.82 -0.97
C LYS A 55 4.83 16.43 0.43
N SER A 56 4.11 15.54 1.09
CA SER A 56 4.48 15.04 2.41
C SER A 56 5.75 14.20 2.41
N ILE A 57 6.15 13.63 1.26
CA ILE A 57 7.42 12.89 1.16
C ILE A 57 8.61 13.79 1.48
N ALA A 58 8.60 15.05 1.02
CA ALA A 58 9.69 15.98 1.28
C ALA A 58 9.87 16.25 2.78
N PHE A 59 8.75 16.46 3.50
CA PHE A 59 8.73 16.62 4.95
C PHE A 59 9.20 15.35 5.67
N LEU A 60 8.67 14.18 5.29
CA LEU A 60 9.02 12.92 5.92
C LEU A 60 10.51 12.56 5.75
N LYS A 61 11.13 12.96 4.63
CA LYS A 61 12.57 12.78 4.38
C LYS A 61 13.47 13.56 5.33
N GLU A 62 12.97 14.56 6.03
CA GLU A 62 13.77 15.30 7.03
C GLU A 62 14.06 14.42 8.26
N PHE A 63 13.25 13.39 8.51
CA PHE A 63 13.46 12.45 9.60
C PHE A 63 14.42 11.35 9.17
N SER A 64 15.45 11.12 9.99
CA SER A 64 16.50 10.12 9.73
C SER A 64 15.99 8.69 9.51
N LEU A 65 14.79 8.39 10.02
CA LEU A 65 14.17 7.08 9.91
C LEU A 65 13.56 6.83 8.51
N TYR A 66 13.28 7.89 7.76
CA TYR A 66 12.60 7.82 6.45
C TYR A 66 13.44 8.40 5.30
N CYS A 67 14.63 8.92 5.59
CA CYS A 67 15.52 9.51 4.59
C CYS A 67 16.36 8.49 3.81
N ASP A 68 16.47 7.25 4.30
CA ASP A 68 17.23 6.19 3.64
C ASP A 68 16.50 5.70 2.38
N GLY A 69 17.22 5.22 1.36
CA GLY A 69 16.65 4.73 0.09
C GLY A 69 16.93 5.60 -1.15
N ASP A 70 16.76 5.00 -2.33
CA ASP A 70 16.95 5.66 -3.63
C ASP A 70 15.68 6.40 -4.10
N ASP A 71 14.50 5.95 -3.67
CA ASP A 71 13.19 6.48 -4.04
C ASP A 71 12.17 6.24 -2.91
N HIS A 72 11.07 7.00 -2.92
CA HIS A 72 10.10 7.01 -1.82
C HIS A 72 8.69 7.17 -2.36
N GLN A 73 7.73 6.47 -1.77
CA GLN A 73 6.32 6.64 -2.10
C GLN A 73 5.50 6.79 -0.82
N PHE A 74 4.53 7.70 -0.84
CA PHE A 74 3.56 7.82 0.24
C PHE A 74 2.17 7.62 -0.33
N ASN A 75 1.60 6.45 -0.07
CA ASN A 75 0.37 5.97 -0.68
C ASN A 75 -0.75 5.87 0.37
N ASN A 76 -2.00 5.84 -0.10
CA ASN A 76 -3.19 5.63 0.74
C ASN A 76 -3.24 6.59 1.95
N VAL A 77 -3.00 7.87 1.66
CA VAL A 77 -2.83 8.93 2.65
C VAL A 77 -4.18 9.48 3.08
N ILE A 78 -4.34 9.72 4.37
CA ILE A 78 -5.42 10.47 4.98
C ILE A 78 -4.81 11.72 5.62
N ASP A 79 -5.33 12.89 5.26
CA ASP A 79 -4.91 14.19 5.80
C ASP A 79 -6.14 15.01 6.22
N GLY A 80 -6.05 15.65 7.37
CA GLY A 80 -6.96 16.73 7.74
C GLY A 80 -6.77 17.20 9.17
N THR A 81 -7.55 18.22 9.52
CA THR A 81 -7.51 18.84 10.85
C THR A 81 -8.87 18.77 11.49
N ARG A 82 -8.93 18.26 12.73
CA ARG A 82 -10.15 18.19 13.52
C ARG A 82 -9.86 18.58 14.96
N ASN A 83 -10.68 19.47 15.51
CA ASN A 83 -10.53 19.98 16.88
C ASN A 83 -9.12 20.54 17.17
N GLY A 84 -8.50 21.23 16.21
CA GLY A 84 -7.15 21.79 16.37
C GLY A 84 -5.99 20.81 16.18
N VAL A 85 -6.28 19.51 16.11
CA VAL A 85 -5.28 18.46 15.87
C VAL A 85 -5.25 18.14 14.37
N LYS A 86 -4.08 18.29 13.76
CA LYS A 86 -3.83 17.89 12.37
C LYS A 86 -3.25 16.48 12.37
N VAL A 87 -3.83 15.63 11.53
CA VAL A 87 -3.43 14.23 11.39
C VAL A 87 -3.06 13.98 9.94
N LEU A 88 -1.88 13.41 9.74
CA LEU A 88 -1.41 12.89 8.46
C LEU A 88 -1.04 11.42 8.65
N MET A 89 -1.74 10.52 7.98
CA MET A 89 -1.49 9.09 8.09
C MET A 89 -1.42 8.46 6.71
N GLY A 90 -0.53 7.49 6.49
CA GLY A 90 -0.48 6.76 5.22
C GLY A 90 0.57 5.66 5.20
N GLU A 91 0.72 5.03 4.05
CA GLU A 91 1.71 3.99 3.80
C GLU A 91 2.93 4.58 3.12
N TYR A 92 4.03 4.72 3.86
CA TYR A 92 5.31 5.20 3.39
C TYR A 92 6.20 4.03 2.99
N ASP A 93 6.63 4.01 1.74
CA ASP A 93 7.43 2.95 1.16
C ASP A 93 8.80 3.50 0.75
N VAL A 94 9.82 2.98 1.40
CA VAL A 94 11.22 3.24 1.07
C VAL A 94 11.69 2.23 0.04
N ILE A 95 12.18 2.72 -1.10
CA ILE A 95 12.61 1.88 -2.22
C ILE A 95 14.13 1.92 -2.32
N HIS A 96 14.76 0.76 -2.16
CA HIS A 96 16.21 0.60 -2.36
C HIS A 96 16.48 -0.07 -3.71
N GLY A 97 17.43 0.46 -4.48
CA GLY A 97 17.89 -0.09 -5.75
C GLY A 97 17.48 0.72 -6.97
N LYS A 98 18.45 0.99 -7.86
CA LYS A 98 18.24 1.80 -9.09
C LYS A 98 17.71 1.03 -10.30
N ARG A 99 17.90 -0.30 -10.35
CA ARG A 99 17.45 -1.16 -11.47
C ARG A 99 16.06 -1.71 -11.20
N SER A 100 15.18 -1.66 -12.21
CA SER A 100 13.77 -2.10 -12.13
C SER A 100 13.59 -3.50 -11.54
N ASN A 101 14.52 -4.41 -11.77
CA ASN A 101 14.42 -5.82 -11.36
C ASN A 101 15.03 -6.10 -9.97
N ASN A 102 15.57 -5.10 -9.28
CA ASN A 102 16.16 -5.28 -7.94
C ASN A 102 15.72 -4.16 -6.98
N ARG A 103 14.50 -3.66 -7.16
CA ARG A 103 13.88 -2.70 -6.24
C ARG A 103 13.35 -3.46 -5.04
N MET A 104 13.89 -3.16 -3.86
CA MET A 104 13.37 -3.66 -2.59
C MET A 104 12.47 -2.59 -1.99
N HIS A 105 11.21 -2.95 -1.77
CA HIS A 105 10.19 -2.11 -1.15
C HIS A 105 10.14 -2.40 0.35
N ARG A 106 10.05 -1.36 1.17
CA ARG A 106 9.92 -1.45 2.63
C ARG A 106 8.76 -0.54 3.07
N PRO A 107 7.50 -0.99 2.88
CA PRO A 107 6.34 -0.23 3.29
C PRO A 107 6.21 -0.21 4.81
N GLN A 108 5.90 0.97 5.34
CA GLN A 108 5.65 1.24 6.76
C GLN A 108 4.45 2.18 6.87
N THR A 109 3.62 1.99 7.90
CA THR A 109 2.55 2.94 8.20
C THR A 109 3.11 4.09 9.03
N ILE A 110 2.96 5.31 8.55
CA ILE A 110 3.32 6.52 9.29
C ILE A 110 2.03 7.20 9.73
N CYS A 111 2.03 7.68 10.98
CA CYS A 111 0.99 8.56 11.52
C CYS A 111 1.70 9.73 12.19
N VAL A 112 1.48 10.93 11.65
CA VAL A 112 1.95 12.20 12.20
C VAL A 112 0.74 12.90 12.80
N ILE A 113 0.88 13.30 14.06
CA ILE A 113 -0.13 14.06 14.78
C ILE A 113 0.54 15.37 15.19
N GLU A 114 0.01 16.47 14.67
CA GLU A 114 0.40 17.82 15.03
C GLU A 114 -0.70 18.41 15.91
N ASP A 115 -0.36 18.77 17.13
CA ASP A 115 -1.24 19.48 18.04
C ASP A 115 -0.63 20.85 18.33
N ALA A 116 -1.36 21.91 18.01
CA ALA A 116 -0.92 23.28 18.22
C ALA A 116 -0.75 23.62 19.72
N GLU A 117 -1.37 22.86 20.62
CA GLU A 117 -1.21 23.04 22.08
C GLU A 117 0.06 22.35 22.63
N LEU A 118 0.67 21.45 21.85
CA LEU A 118 1.89 20.70 22.22
C LEU A 118 3.15 21.17 21.49
N ALA A 119 3.05 22.13 20.58
CA ALA A 119 4.14 22.71 19.79
C ALA A 119 4.76 23.95 20.48
#